data_AF-A0A1I1RJZ0-F1
#
_entry.id   AF-A0A1I1RJZ0-F1
#
_cell.length_a   1.000
_cell.length_b   1.000
_cell.length_c   1.000
_cell.angle_alpha   90.00
_cell.angle_beta   90.00
_cell.angle_gamma   90.00
#
_symmetry.space_group_name_H-M   'P 1'
#
loop_
_entity.id
_entity.type
_entity.pdbx_description
1 polymer ?
#
loop_
_entity_poly.entity_id
_entity_poly.type
_entity_poly.pdbx_seq_one_letter_code
_entity_poly.pdbx_strand_id
1 'polypeptide(L)'
;MADRDSQSGELELVTDPDEKAKLEALNALRQTKAAMDELQDWLGAKPPSLKPSLFLRLHRILMDRISPYPGVFRPGPMSISKSEHTPPPAADVPALIEELCDYVNSHWQSKSALHLASYILWRTNWVHPFADGNGRTARIVSYLILCAHTRTELPGTPTIPEQIAAGKQPYYHALEAADQAFRRGIINVSAIENLLETCLARQLVGFFKTAGGRTDDISDDIRSEIDEAIQAAQREGVLDRDAKPILPSLERRGLVNWIERHPVIVGLIGTLVIAALGWLFGR
;
A
#
# COMPACT_ATOMS: atom_id res chain seq x y z
N MET A 1 4.41 13.11 18.81
CA MET A 1 4.10 13.96 17.64
C MET A 1 2.67 13.64 17.25
N ALA A 2 1.73 14.60 17.27
CA ALA A 2 0.29 14.32 17.09
C ALA A 2 -0.07 13.91 15.64
N ASP A 3 -1.10 13.07 15.48
CA ASP A 3 -1.50 12.41 14.23
C ASP A 3 -2.25 13.31 13.24
N ARG A 4 -2.41 12.84 11.98
CA ARG A 4 -3.35 13.40 11.00
C ARG A 4 -4.73 12.88 11.36
N ASP A 5 -5.41 13.64 12.20
CA ASP A 5 -6.71 13.28 12.74
C ASP A 5 -7.83 14.02 11.99
N SER A 6 -8.97 13.35 11.91
CA SER A 6 -10.20 13.93 11.38
C SER A 6 -10.71 14.96 12.38
N GLN A 7 -10.88 16.21 11.95
CA GLN A 7 -11.56 17.22 12.76
C GLN A 7 -13.01 17.33 12.31
N SER A 8 -13.85 16.52 12.93
CA SER A 8 -15.31 16.61 12.89
C SER A 8 -15.75 17.03 14.30
N GLY A 9 -16.73 17.94 14.43
CA GLY A 9 -17.23 18.39 15.74
C GLY A 9 -18.06 17.33 16.47
N GLU A 10 -17.64 16.05 16.42
CA GLU A 10 -18.44 14.91 16.85
C GLU A 10 -18.40 14.66 18.36
N LEU A 11 -19.51 14.09 18.83
CA LEU A 11 -19.68 13.62 20.20
C LEU A 11 -18.97 12.28 20.38
N GLU A 12 -18.04 12.21 21.33
CA GLU A 12 -17.45 10.94 21.75
C GLU A 12 -18.46 10.16 22.60
N LEU A 13 -18.74 8.91 22.22
CA LEU A 13 -19.67 8.05 22.97
C LEU A 13 -19.06 7.47 24.26
N VAL A 14 -17.74 7.31 24.28
CA VAL A 14 -16.98 6.76 25.40
C VAL A 14 -15.95 7.79 25.82
N THR A 15 -16.10 8.30 27.04
CA THR A 15 -15.24 9.36 27.59
C THR A 15 -14.06 8.80 28.40
N ASP A 16 -14.15 7.56 28.88
CA ASP A 16 -13.04 6.90 29.57
C ASP A 16 -11.97 6.45 28.56
N PRO A 17 -10.72 6.97 28.64
CA PRO A 17 -9.68 6.65 27.67
C PRO A 17 -9.30 5.17 27.63
N ASP A 18 -9.27 4.49 28.78
CA ASP A 18 -8.89 3.08 28.87
C ASP A 18 -9.96 2.16 28.29
N GLU A 19 -11.23 2.42 28.58
CA GLU A 19 -12.36 1.73 27.96
C GLU A 19 -12.39 1.97 26.45
N LYS A 20 -12.19 3.21 25.99
CA LYS A 20 -12.11 3.54 24.57
C LYS A 20 -11.00 2.78 23.88
N ALA A 21 -9.78 2.78 24.42
CA ALA A 21 -8.64 2.07 23.84
C ALA A 21 -8.89 0.55 23.75
N LYS A 22 -9.50 -0.05 24.78
CA LYS A 22 -9.88 -1.47 24.75
C LYS A 22 -10.91 -1.77 23.66
N LEU A 23 -11.93 -0.93 23.52
CA LEU A 23 -12.94 -1.07 22.47
C LEU A 23 -12.34 -0.91 21.08
N GLU A 24 -11.47 0.08 20.88
CA GLU A 24 -10.76 0.29 19.61
C GLU A 24 -9.91 -0.93 19.23
N ALA A 25 -9.17 -1.51 20.18
CA ALA A 25 -8.39 -2.72 19.93
C ALA A 25 -9.28 -3.92 19.58
N LEU A 26 -10.36 -4.14 20.33
CA LEU A 26 -11.32 -5.23 20.06
C LEU A 26 -12.01 -5.07 18.70
N ASN A 27 -12.42 -3.85 18.36
CA ASN A 27 -13.07 -3.56 17.09
C ASN A 27 -12.09 -3.71 15.91
N ALA A 28 -10.82 -3.33 16.08
CA ALA A 28 -9.79 -3.57 15.07
C ALA A 28 -9.60 -5.08 14.79
N LEU A 29 -9.55 -5.92 15.84
CA LEU A 29 -9.47 -7.37 15.67
C LEU A 29 -10.70 -7.94 14.94
N ARG A 30 -11.90 -7.48 15.30
CA ARG A 30 -13.16 -7.87 14.63
C ARG A 30 -13.19 -7.42 13.16
N GLN A 31 -12.72 -6.21 12.87
CA GLN A 31 -12.63 -5.68 11.51
C GLN A 31 -11.67 -6.52 10.67
N THR A 32 -10.49 -6.84 11.19
CA THR A 32 -9.51 -7.69 10.51
C THR A 32 -10.09 -9.07 10.23
N LYS A 33 -10.73 -9.70 11.23
CA LYS A 33 -11.40 -10.99 11.04
C LYS A 33 -12.46 -10.91 9.94
N ALA A 34 -13.34 -9.90 9.97
CA ALA A 34 -14.39 -9.74 8.97
C ALA A 34 -13.85 -9.50 7.55
N ALA A 35 -12.69 -8.86 7.43
CA ALA A 35 -12.00 -8.70 6.14
C ALA A 35 -11.42 -10.03 5.65
N MET A 36 -10.79 -10.83 6.52
CA MET A 36 -10.28 -12.15 6.15
C MET A 36 -11.42 -13.15 5.85
N ASP A 37 -12.55 -13.08 6.55
CA ASP A 37 -13.74 -13.88 6.19
C ASP A 37 -14.23 -13.54 4.76
N GLU A 38 -14.29 -12.25 4.39
CA GLU A 38 -14.64 -11.84 3.02
C GLU A 38 -13.60 -12.32 1.99
N LEU A 39 -12.30 -12.31 2.35
CA LEU A 39 -11.26 -12.88 1.50
C LEU A 39 -11.54 -14.37 1.22
N GLN A 40 -11.84 -15.16 2.25
CA GLN A 40 -12.12 -16.59 2.09
C GLN A 40 -13.32 -16.83 1.17
N ASP A 41 -14.37 -16.01 1.27
CA ASP A 41 -15.52 -16.06 0.36
C ASP A 41 -15.12 -15.78 -1.11
N TRP A 42 -14.24 -14.80 -1.34
CA TRP A 42 -13.70 -14.49 -2.68
C TRP A 42 -12.75 -15.56 -3.21
N LEU A 43 -12.02 -16.27 -2.34
CA LEU A 43 -11.17 -17.38 -2.75
C LEU A 43 -11.99 -18.60 -3.15
N GLY A 44 -13.10 -18.87 -2.44
CA GLY A 44 -13.86 -20.11 -2.56
C GLY A 44 -14.82 -20.22 -3.76
N ALA A 45 -15.44 -19.13 -4.21
CA ALA A 45 -16.52 -19.26 -5.21
C ALA A 45 -16.78 -18.04 -6.11
N LYS A 46 -16.35 -16.83 -5.75
CA LYS A 46 -16.73 -15.60 -6.45
C LYS A 46 -15.51 -14.79 -6.83
N PRO A 47 -15.39 -14.29 -8.08
CA PRO A 47 -14.39 -13.29 -8.38
C PRO A 47 -14.61 -12.09 -7.44
N PRO A 48 -13.55 -11.53 -6.85
CA PRO A 48 -13.66 -10.39 -5.95
C PRO A 48 -14.33 -9.23 -6.68
N SER A 49 -15.33 -8.64 -6.04
CA SER A 49 -16.03 -7.45 -6.53
C SER A 49 -16.09 -6.45 -5.40
N LEU A 50 -15.25 -5.42 -5.49
CA LEU A 50 -15.21 -4.36 -4.50
C LEU A 50 -16.46 -3.50 -4.63
N LYS A 51 -17.16 -3.26 -3.52
CA LYS A 51 -18.39 -2.46 -3.48
C LYS A 51 -18.37 -1.47 -2.31
N PRO A 52 -19.06 -0.32 -2.42
CA PRO A 52 -19.19 0.64 -1.32
C PRO A 52 -19.70 0.00 -0.01
N SER A 53 -20.58 -0.99 -0.10
CA SER A 53 -21.10 -1.72 1.06
C SER A 53 -20.02 -2.39 1.92
N LEU A 54 -18.89 -2.79 1.32
CA LEU A 54 -17.76 -3.36 2.05
C LEU A 54 -17.11 -2.32 2.98
N PHE A 55 -16.90 -1.11 2.47
CA PHE A 55 -16.38 0.02 3.27
C PHE A 55 -17.31 0.34 4.43
N LEU A 56 -18.62 0.49 4.17
CA LEU A 56 -19.62 0.77 5.20
C LEU A 56 -19.65 -0.32 6.28
N ARG A 57 -19.60 -1.59 5.87
CA ARG A 57 -19.64 -2.74 6.79
C ARG A 57 -18.38 -2.82 7.66
N LEU A 58 -17.19 -2.73 7.06
CA LEU A 58 -15.93 -2.77 7.81
C LEU A 58 -15.78 -1.55 8.72
N HIS A 59 -16.24 -0.37 8.27
CA HIS A 59 -16.27 0.83 9.10
C HIS A 59 -17.26 0.71 10.27
N ARG A 60 -18.43 0.09 10.06
CA ARG A 60 -19.40 -0.17 11.14
C ARG A 60 -18.81 -1.03 12.25
N ILE A 61 -18.11 -2.09 11.88
CA ILE A 61 -17.45 -2.98 12.84
C ILE A 61 -16.37 -2.23 13.61
N LEU A 62 -15.58 -1.41 12.91
CA LEU A 62 -14.51 -0.63 13.50
C LEU A 62 -15.02 0.40 14.53
N MET A 63 -16.08 1.11 14.17
CA MET A 63 -16.58 2.24 14.94
C MET A 63 -17.73 1.86 15.89
N ASP A 64 -18.01 0.56 16.05
CA ASP A 64 -19.06 0.06 16.92
C ASP A 64 -18.87 0.56 18.36
N ARG A 65 -19.91 1.23 18.88
CA ARG A 65 -19.96 1.84 20.23
C ARG A 65 -18.91 2.93 20.52
N ILE A 66 -18.10 3.34 19.54
CA ILE A 66 -17.12 4.43 19.72
C ILE A 66 -17.48 5.70 18.92
N SER A 67 -18.32 5.57 17.88
CA SER A 67 -18.86 6.71 17.12
C SER A 67 -20.39 6.64 17.03
N PRO A 68 -21.09 7.78 16.98
CA PRO A 68 -22.53 7.83 16.70
C PRO A 68 -22.90 7.45 15.25
N TYR A 69 -21.94 7.41 14.31
CA TYR A 69 -22.19 7.17 12.89
C TYR A 69 -21.44 5.94 12.32
N PRO A 70 -21.56 4.74 12.93
CA PRO A 70 -20.82 3.57 12.50
C PRO A 70 -21.32 3.05 11.14
N GLY A 71 -20.42 3.04 10.15
CA GLY A 71 -20.72 2.60 8.79
C GLY A 71 -21.68 3.53 8.03
N VAL A 72 -21.63 4.84 8.32
CA VAL A 72 -22.40 5.86 7.61
C VAL A 72 -21.42 6.90 7.07
N PHE A 73 -21.58 7.31 5.81
CA PHE A 73 -20.78 8.41 5.27
C PHE A 73 -21.03 9.69 6.04
N ARG A 74 -20.01 10.54 6.16
CA ARG A 74 -20.10 11.77 6.94
C ARG A 74 -21.21 12.69 6.40
N PRO A 75 -22.03 13.29 7.29
CA PRO A 75 -23.11 14.17 6.87
C PRO A 75 -22.64 15.60 6.55
N GLY A 76 -21.38 15.94 6.89
CA GLY A 76 -20.89 17.32 6.86
C GLY A 76 -19.45 17.46 6.39
N PRO A 77 -19.00 18.72 6.21
CA PRO A 77 -17.61 19.02 5.86
C PRO A 77 -16.65 18.63 6.99
N MET A 78 -15.39 18.44 6.64
CA MET A 78 -14.33 18.15 7.60
C MET A 78 -12.97 18.60 7.07
N SER A 79 -12.02 18.74 7.99
CA SER A 79 -10.62 18.95 7.67
C SER A 79 -9.76 17.81 8.19
N ILE A 80 -8.65 17.56 7.51
CA ILE A 80 -7.61 16.65 7.97
C ILE A 80 -6.55 17.52 8.62
N SER A 81 -6.25 17.30 9.89
CA SER A 81 -5.19 18.07 10.56
C SER A 81 -3.83 17.78 9.91
N LYS A 82 -2.97 18.81 9.83
CA LYS A 82 -1.59 18.70 9.27
C LYS A 82 -1.55 18.11 7.86
N SER A 83 -2.53 18.48 7.05
CA SER A 83 -2.69 18.10 5.66
C SER A 83 -3.00 19.35 4.85
N GLU A 84 -2.31 19.57 3.73
CA GLU A 84 -2.73 20.58 2.74
C GLU A 84 -3.93 20.11 1.91
N HIS A 85 -4.21 18.80 1.90
CA HIS A 85 -5.36 18.25 1.20
C HIS A 85 -6.66 18.58 1.94
N THR A 86 -7.61 19.14 1.19
CA THR A 86 -8.98 19.39 1.63
C THR A 86 -9.89 18.33 1.02
N PRO A 87 -10.55 17.49 1.84
CA PRO A 87 -11.48 16.48 1.34
C PRO A 87 -12.62 17.08 0.50
N PRO A 88 -13.20 16.30 -0.43
CA PRO A 88 -14.33 16.74 -1.24
C PRO A 88 -15.58 17.09 -0.39
N PRO A 89 -16.58 17.77 -0.96
CA PRO A 89 -17.88 17.95 -0.30
C PRO A 89 -18.51 16.63 0.13
N ALA A 90 -19.22 16.64 1.27
CA ALA A 90 -19.86 15.42 1.82
C ALA A 90 -20.87 14.78 0.85
N ALA A 91 -21.57 15.61 0.06
CA ALA A 91 -22.54 15.15 -0.93
C ALA A 91 -21.93 14.31 -2.05
N ASP A 92 -20.63 14.51 -2.35
CA ASP A 92 -19.94 13.81 -3.44
C ASP A 92 -19.33 12.47 -2.98
N VAL A 93 -19.19 12.27 -1.66
CA VAL A 93 -18.53 11.09 -1.07
C VAL A 93 -19.10 9.77 -1.59
N PRO A 94 -20.44 9.54 -1.64
CA PRO A 94 -20.97 8.27 -2.12
C PRO A 94 -20.53 7.94 -3.55
N ALA A 95 -20.63 8.92 -4.45
CA ALA A 95 -20.25 8.76 -5.85
C ALA A 95 -18.75 8.53 -6.01
N LEU A 96 -17.91 9.21 -5.23
CA LEU A 96 -16.46 9.04 -5.28
C LEU A 96 -15.99 7.69 -4.73
N ILE A 97 -16.69 7.12 -3.74
CA ILE A 97 -16.42 5.75 -3.27
C ILE A 97 -16.89 4.72 -4.28
N GLU A 98 -17.98 4.95 -4.99
CA GLU A 98 -18.41 4.12 -6.11
C GLU A 98 -17.39 4.16 -7.25
N GLU A 99 -16.95 5.36 -7.68
CA GLU A 99 -15.88 5.54 -8.68
C GLU A 99 -14.58 4.82 -8.28
N LEU A 100 -14.19 4.90 -7.00
CA LEU A 100 -13.04 4.17 -6.46
C LEU A 100 -13.22 2.66 -6.67
N CYS A 101 -14.38 2.12 -6.31
CA CYS A 101 -14.68 0.70 -6.46
C CYS A 101 -14.64 0.28 -7.94
N ASP A 102 -15.24 1.09 -8.81
CA ASP A 102 -15.29 0.84 -10.25
C ASP A 102 -13.88 0.86 -10.86
N TYR A 103 -13.03 1.82 -10.48
CA TYR A 103 -11.64 1.85 -10.92
C TYR A 103 -10.91 0.55 -10.56
N VAL A 104 -11.03 0.07 -9.33
CA VAL A 104 -10.37 -1.17 -8.88
C VAL A 104 -10.90 -2.38 -9.65
N ASN A 105 -12.23 -2.48 -9.80
CA ASN A 105 -12.86 -3.59 -10.51
C ASN A 105 -12.51 -3.60 -12.01
N SER A 106 -12.51 -2.44 -12.67
CA SER A 106 -12.20 -2.33 -14.11
C SER A 106 -10.73 -2.56 -14.41
N HIS A 107 -9.85 -2.27 -13.46
CA HIS A 107 -8.40 -2.45 -13.59
C HIS A 107 -7.88 -3.73 -12.97
N TRP A 108 -8.75 -4.63 -12.50
CA TRP A 108 -8.38 -5.85 -11.80
C TRP A 108 -7.36 -6.70 -12.59
N GLN A 109 -7.54 -6.81 -13.91
CA GLN A 109 -6.66 -7.62 -14.76
C GLN A 109 -5.48 -6.84 -15.36
N SER A 110 -5.55 -5.52 -15.40
CA SER A 110 -4.56 -4.69 -16.10
C SER A 110 -3.54 -4.02 -15.18
N LYS A 111 -3.76 -4.05 -13.86
CA LYS A 111 -2.88 -3.47 -12.85
C LYS A 111 -2.40 -4.54 -11.86
N SER A 112 -1.24 -4.30 -11.26
CA SER A 112 -0.68 -5.19 -10.24
C SER A 112 -1.46 -5.09 -8.92
N ALA A 113 -1.33 -6.13 -8.09
CA ALA A 113 -1.91 -6.13 -6.74
C ALA A 113 -1.45 -4.93 -5.90
N LEU A 114 -0.15 -4.59 -5.98
CA LEU A 114 0.43 -3.43 -5.29
C LEU A 114 -0.20 -2.12 -5.76
N HIS A 115 -0.44 -1.96 -7.06
CA HIS A 115 -1.07 -0.77 -7.60
C HIS A 115 -2.49 -0.59 -7.08
N LEU A 116 -3.32 -1.64 -7.18
CA LEU A 116 -4.72 -1.59 -6.73
C LEU A 116 -4.82 -1.35 -5.22
N ALA A 117 -3.98 -2.02 -4.42
CA ALA A 117 -3.90 -1.80 -2.98
C ALA A 117 -3.45 -0.37 -2.65
N SER A 118 -2.47 0.17 -3.38
CA SER A 118 -1.98 1.55 -3.21
C SER A 118 -3.03 2.58 -3.58
N TYR A 119 -3.75 2.36 -4.68
CA TYR A 119 -4.85 3.22 -5.12
C TYR A 119 -5.96 3.29 -4.07
N ILE A 120 -6.40 2.15 -3.53
CA ILE A 120 -7.41 2.11 -2.46
C ILE A 120 -6.93 2.86 -1.23
N LEU A 121 -5.69 2.59 -0.80
CA LEU A 121 -5.12 3.21 0.37
C LEU A 121 -5.11 4.74 0.22
N TRP A 122 -4.68 5.24 -0.93
CA TRP A 122 -4.71 6.67 -1.23
C TRP A 122 -6.13 7.22 -1.36
N ARG A 123 -6.90 6.72 -2.33
CA ARG A 123 -8.18 7.29 -2.76
C ARG A 123 -9.19 7.32 -1.62
N THR A 124 -9.17 6.33 -0.72
CA THR A 124 -10.02 6.33 0.48
C THR A 124 -9.66 7.48 1.42
N ASN A 125 -8.37 7.73 1.66
CA ASN A 125 -7.93 8.87 2.50
C ASN A 125 -8.12 10.22 1.79
N TRP A 126 -8.03 10.27 0.47
CA TRP A 126 -8.30 11.48 -0.30
C TRP A 126 -9.79 11.85 -0.26
N VAL A 127 -10.70 10.88 -0.45
CA VAL A 127 -12.16 11.10 -0.36
C VAL A 127 -12.58 11.38 1.08
N HIS A 128 -11.94 10.70 2.03
CA HIS A 128 -12.18 10.79 3.48
C HIS A 128 -13.67 10.60 3.82
N PRO A 129 -14.24 9.41 3.56
CA PRO A 129 -15.68 9.19 3.50
C PRO A 129 -16.40 9.24 4.86
N PHE A 130 -15.68 9.02 5.95
CA PHE A 130 -16.23 8.92 7.30
C PHE A 130 -15.78 10.08 8.16
N ALA A 131 -16.47 10.33 9.27
CA ALA A 131 -16.07 11.40 10.18
C ALA A 131 -14.85 11.04 11.04
N ASP A 132 -14.64 9.76 11.33
CA ASP A 132 -13.40 9.19 11.87
C ASP A 132 -13.23 7.76 11.32
N GLY A 133 -12.13 7.07 11.61
CA GLY A 133 -11.92 5.67 11.20
C GLY A 133 -11.44 5.49 9.76
N ASN A 134 -11.23 6.59 9.01
CA ASN A 134 -10.80 6.59 7.60
C ASN A 134 -9.51 5.83 7.36
N GLY A 135 -8.41 6.20 8.05
CA GLY A 135 -7.11 5.56 7.84
C GLY A 135 -7.11 4.07 8.22
N ARG A 136 -7.86 3.69 9.26
CA ARG A 136 -8.01 2.28 9.69
C ARG A 136 -8.77 1.46 8.63
N THR A 137 -9.88 2.00 8.14
CA THR A 137 -10.67 1.37 7.06
C THR A 137 -9.88 1.29 5.75
N ALA A 138 -9.16 2.35 5.38
CA ALA A 138 -8.35 2.36 4.16
C ALA A 138 -7.25 1.29 4.19
N ARG A 139 -6.54 1.14 5.32
CA ARG A 139 -5.49 0.12 5.49
C ARG A 139 -6.04 -1.30 5.37
N ILE A 140 -7.16 -1.61 6.02
CA ILE A 140 -7.69 -2.98 5.97
C ILE A 140 -8.26 -3.32 4.59
N VAL A 141 -8.92 -2.38 3.90
CA VAL A 141 -9.45 -2.63 2.55
C VAL A 141 -8.31 -2.74 1.53
N SER A 142 -7.27 -1.91 1.66
CA SER A 142 -6.05 -2.01 0.86
C SER A 142 -5.39 -3.39 1.02
N TYR A 143 -5.24 -3.85 2.26
CA TYR A 143 -4.66 -5.17 2.55
C TYR A 143 -5.53 -6.32 2.04
N LEU A 144 -6.84 -6.24 2.22
CA LEU A 144 -7.79 -7.21 1.67
C LEU A 144 -7.66 -7.34 0.15
N ILE A 145 -7.56 -6.22 -0.56
CA ILE A 145 -7.45 -6.24 -2.04
C ILE A 145 -6.10 -6.76 -2.50
N LEU A 146 -5.01 -6.45 -1.77
CA LEU A 146 -3.70 -7.08 -2.01
C LEU A 146 -3.80 -8.62 -1.92
N CYS A 147 -4.36 -9.15 -0.83
CA CYS A 147 -4.54 -10.58 -0.62
C CYS A 147 -5.49 -11.23 -1.65
N ALA A 148 -6.60 -10.55 -1.98
CA ALA A 148 -7.58 -11.05 -2.92
C ALA A 148 -7.02 -11.15 -4.35
N HIS A 149 -6.22 -10.16 -4.75
CA HIS A 149 -5.57 -10.14 -6.07
C HIS A 149 -4.50 -11.22 -6.21
N THR A 150 -3.67 -11.40 -5.17
CA THR A 150 -2.67 -12.50 -5.12
C THR A 150 -3.29 -13.87 -4.77
N ARG A 151 -4.61 -13.92 -4.58
CA ARG A 151 -5.38 -15.11 -4.19
C ARG A 151 -4.83 -15.83 -2.95
N THR A 152 -4.23 -15.09 -2.03
CA THR A 152 -3.52 -15.64 -0.87
C THR A 152 -3.72 -14.75 0.34
N GLU A 153 -4.09 -15.35 1.48
CA GLU A 153 -3.96 -14.68 2.76
C GLU A 153 -2.48 -14.60 3.13
N LEU A 154 -1.91 -13.40 3.12
CA LEU A 154 -0.48 -13.20 3.33
C LEU A 154 -0.09 -13.61 4.77
N PRO A 155 0.86 -14.54 4.94
CA PRO A 155 1.29 -14.97 6.26
C PRO A 155 2.23 -13.93 6.89
N GLY A 156 2.48 -14.08 8.19
CA GLY A 156 3.50 -13.31 8.91
C GLY A 156 2.98 -12.09 9.65
N THR A 157 3.80 -11.65 10.60
CA THR A 157 3.59 -10.48 11.45
C THR A 157 4.90 -9.72 11.63
N PRO A 158 4.89 -8.39 11.81
CA PRO A 158 3.72 -7.52 11.77
C PRO A 158 3.14 -7.41 10.36
N THR A 159 1.81 -7.38 10.26
CA THR A 159 1.08 -7.21 9.01
C THR A 159 1.31 -5.82 8.41
N ILE A 160 1.08 -5.64 7.10
CA ILE A 160 1.19 -4.33 6.44
C ILE A 160 0.38 -3.22 7.18
N PRO A 161 -0.91 -3.43 7.56
CA PRO A 161 -1.65 -2.44 8.34
C PRO A 161 -1.01 -2.06 9.68
N GLU A 162 -0.45 -3.04 10.41
CA GLU A 162 0.24 -2.82 11.69
C GLU A 162 1.54 -2.04 11.50
N GLN A 163 2.32 -2.37 10.46
CA GLN A 163 3.55 -1.66 10.13
C GLN A 163 3.27 -0.18 9.82
N ILE A 164 2.23 0.11 9.02
CA ILE A 164 1.82 1.49 8.73
C ILE A 164 1.32 2.21 10.00
N ALA A 165 0.57 1.50 10.86
CA ALA A 165 0.07 2.07 12.11
C ALA A 165 1.22 2.42 13.08
N ALA A 166 2.28 1.61 13.12
CA ALA A 166 3.48 1.86 13.92
C ALA A 166 4.38 2.96 13.35
N GLY A 167 4.42 3.11 12.02
CA GLY A 167 5.29 4.06 11.31
C GLY A 167 4.54 4.98 10.35
N LYS A 168 3.92 6.04 10.88
CA LYS A 168 2.99 6.88 10.10
C LYS A 168 3.65 7.92 9.19
N GLN A 169 4.90 8.33 9.45
CA GLN A 169 5.55 9.38 8.67
C GLN A 169 5.77 9.01 7.20
N PRO A 170 6.40 7.86 6.85
CA PRO A 170 6.54 7.45 5.44
C PRO A 170 5.19 7.33 4.73
N TYR A 171 4.17 6.86 5.46
CA TYR A 171 2.80 6.77 4.98
C TYR A 171 2.20 8.14 4.63
N TYR A 172 2.32 9.12 5.51
CA TYR A 172 1.80 10.46 5.26
C TYR A 172 2.50 11.16 4.09
N HIS A 173 3.82 11.01 3.96
CA HIS A 173 4.57 11.52 2.80
C HIS A 173 4.13 10.87 1.49
N ALA A 174 3.88 9.56 1.50
CA ALA A 174 3.42 8.84 0.31
C ALA A 174 2.02 9.30 -0.14
N LEU A 175 1.09 9.54 0.81
CA LEU A 175 -0.21 10.13 0.51
C LEU A 175 -0.09 11.52 -0.11
N GLU A 176 0.75 12.38 0.47
CA GLU A 176 0.93 13.75 -0.01
C GLU A 176 1.54 13.80 -1.41
N ALA A 177 2.48 12.89 -1.73
CA ALA A 177 3.01 12.77 -3.08
C ALA A 177 1.93 12.40 -4.12
N ALA A 178 1.01 11.50 -3.76
CA ALA A 178 -0.13 11.14 -4.60
C ALA A 178 -1.13 12.30 -4.74
N ASP A 179 -1.41 13.04 -3.66
CA ASP A 179 -2.25 14.24 -3.68
C ASP A 179 -1.70 15.30 -4.63
N GLN A 180 -0.38 15.58 -4.57
CA GLN A 180 0.30 16.53 -5.45
C GLN A 180 0.26 16.10 -6.92
N ALA A 181 0.39 14.81 -7.21
CA ALA A 181 0.25 14.30 -8.57
C ALA A 181 -1.19 14.45 -9.08
N PHE A 182 -2.18 14.16 -8.23
CA PHE A 182 -3.58 14.26 -8.61
C PHE A 182 -4.04 15.69 -8.87
N ARG A 183 -3.48 16.69 -8.16
CA ARG A 183 -3.69 18.13 -8.49
C ARG A 183 -3.28 18.48 -9.93
N ARG A 184 -2.38 17.71 -10.54
CA ARG A 184 -1.96 17.85 -11.94
C ARG A 184 -2.77 16.96 -12.91
N GLY A 185 -3.84 16.32 -12.43
CA GLY A 185 -4.69 15.42 -13.20
C GLY A 185 -4.12 14.02 -13.41
N ILE A 186 -3.09 13.62 -12.64
CA ILE A 186 -2.40 12.34 -12.82
C ILE A 186 -2.65 11.45 -11.60
N ILE A 187 -3.15 10.23 -11.82
CA ILE A 187 -3.16 9.19 -10.80
C ILE A 187 -1.76 8.59 -10.74
N ASN A 188 -0.97 9.01 -9.74
CA ASN A 188 0.35 8.44 -9.45
C ASN A 188 0.40 8.02 -7.98
N VAL A 189 0.50 6.72 -7.75
CA VAL A 189 0.53 6.11 -6.41
C VAL A 189 1.86 5.42 -6.12
N SER A 190 2.92 5.67 -6.90
CA SER A 190 4.17 4.92 -6.80
C SER A 190 4.92 5.10 -5.48
N ALA A 191 4.78 6.26 -4.82
CA ALA A 191 5.31 6.42 -3.47
C ALA A 191 4.66 5.46 -2.46
N ILE A 192 3.38 5.13 -2.68
CA ILE A 192 2.61 4.21 -1.85
C ILE A 192 2.92 2.77 -2.26
N GLU A 193 3.12 2.49 -3.55
CA GLU A 193 3.58 1.19 -4.04
C GLU A 193 4.90 0.80 -3.36
N ASN A 194 5.88 1.72 -3.33
CA ASN A 194 7.17 1.50 -2.66
C ASN A 194 7.03 1.26 -1.14
N LEU A 195 6.10 1.97 -0.49
CA LEU A 195 5.78 1.77 0.92
C LEU A 195 5.22 0.36 1.15
N LEU A 196 4.22 -0.04 0.37
CA LEU A 196 3.57 -1.34 0.48
C LEU A 196 4.54 -2.49 0.15
N GLU A 197 5.40 -2.32 -0.85
CA GLU A 197 6.45 -3.28 -1.21
C GLU A 197 7.39 -3.53 -0.03
N THR A 198 7.88 -2.45 0.59
CA THR A 198 8.75 -2.54 1.77
C THR A 198 8.04 -3.23 2.94
N CYS A 199 6.77 -2.90 3.18
CA CYS A 199 6.00 -3.54 4.24
C CYS A 199 5.72 -5.02 3.97
N LEU A 200 5.40 -5.37 2.72
CA LEU A 200 5.18 -6.74 2.29
C LEU A 200 6.44 -7.58 2.47
N ALA A 201 7.60 -7.07 2.02
CA ALA A 201 8.89 -7.74 2.19
C ALA A 201 9.18 -8.01 3.68
N ARG A 202 8.99 -7.02 4.55
CA ARG A 202 9.16 -7.20 6.01
C ARG A 202 8.22 -8.23 6.60
N GLN A 203 6.96 -8.24 6.18
CA GLN A 203 5.96 -9.20 6.67
C GLN A 203 6.37 -10.64 6.29
N LEU A 204 6.74 -10.88 5.04
CA LEU A 204 7.15 -12.20 4.55
C LEU A 204 8.49 -12.67 5.12
N VAL A 205 9.46 -11.76 5.29
CA VAL A 205 10.70 -12.07 6.02
C VAL A 205 10.42 -12.41 7.48
N GLY A 206 9.49 -11.70 8.12
CA GLY A 206 9.02 -12.04 9.47
C GLY A 206 8.48 -13.46 9.55
N PHE A 207 7.60 -13.83 8.61
CA PHE A 207 7.08 -15.19 8.49
C PHE A 207 8.19 -16.23 8.29
N PHE A 208 9.12 -15.98 7.36
CA PHE A 208 10.23 -16.88 7.07
C PHE A 208 11.09 -17.16 8.32
N LYS A 209 11.37 -16.13 9.12
CA LYS A 209 12.08 -16.28 10.40
C LYS A 209 11.29 -17.12 11.40
N THR A 210 9.98 -16.87 11.54
CA THR A 210 9.12 -17.66 12.43
C THR A 210 9.05 -19.13 12.01
N ALA A 211 9.15 -19.43 10.72
CA ALA A 211 9.22 -20.79 10.19
C ALA A 211 10.58 -21.48 10.43
N GLY A 212 11.54 -20.82 11.10
CA GLY A 212 12.89 -21.36 11.37
C GLY A 212 13.92 -21.03 10.29
N GLY A 213 13.56 -20.22 9.30
CA GLY A 213 14.47 -19.74 8.28
C GLY A 213 15.51 -18.78 8.84
N ARG A 214 16.75 -18.91 8.39
CA ARG A 214 17.87 -18.02 8.76
C ARG A 214 18.05 -16.97 7.67
N THR A 215 17.98 -15.69 8.02
CA THR A 215 18.17 -14.61 7.05
C THR A 215 19.62 -14.31 6.74
N ASP A 216 20.54 -14.80 7.56
CA ASP A 216 21.98 -14.65 7.33
C ASP A 216 22.39 -15.42 6.07
N ASP A 217 21.85 -16.64 5.90
CA ASP A 217 21.99 -17.48 4.70
C ASP A 217 21.42 -16.77 3.44
N ILE A 218 20.25 -16.12 3.55
CA ILE A 218 19.66 -15.33 2.45
C ILE A 218 20.54 -14.12 2.10
N SER A 219 21.13 -13.46 3.11
CA SER A 219 21.93 -12.25 2.88
C SER A 219 23.25 -12.56 2.19
N ASP A 220 23.86 -13.70 2.49
CA ASP A 220 25.14 -14.10 1.90
C ASP A 220 24.95 -14.67 0.49
N ASP A 221 23.90 -15.45 0.25
CA ASP A 221 23.56 -15.94 -1.10
C ASP A 221 23.13 -14.79 -2.03
N ILE A 222 22.25 -13.89 -1.57
CA ILE A 222 21.84 -12.72 -2.38
C ILE A 222 23.00 -11.74 -2.58
N ARG A 223 23.87 -11.52 -1.58
CA ARG A 223 25.08 -10.71 -1.77
C ARG A 223 26.02 -11.36 -2.77
N SER A 224 26.22 -12.68 -2.69
CA SER A 224 27.06 -13.42 -3.64
C SER A 224 26.51 -13.30 -5.06
N GLU A 225 25.19 -13.46 -5.25
CA GLU A 225 24.55 -13.29 -6.56
C GLU A 225 24.64 -11.84 -7.08
N ILE A 226 24.47 -10.84 -6.21
CA ILE A 226 24.65 -9.41 -6.56
C ILE A 226 26.11 -9.10 -6.92
N ASP A 227 27.07 -9.61 -6.15
CA ASP A 227 28.50 -9.42 -6.38
C ASP A 227 28.93 -10.10 -7.69
N GLU A 228 28.45 -11.32 -7.96
CA GLU A 228 28.67 -12.02 -9.23
C GLU A 228 28.07 -11.24 -10.41
N ALA A 229 26.86 -10.69 -10.25
CA ALA A 229 26.21 -9.88 -11.25
C ALA A 229 26.95 -8.57 -11.54
N ILE A 230 27.43 -7.87 -10.50
CA ILE A 230 28.26 -6.66 -10.64
C ILE A 230 29.57 -7.01 -11.35
N GLN A 231 30.23 -8.10 -10.98
CA GLN A 231 31.47 -8.55 -11.63
C GLN A 231 31.26 -8.97 -13.09
N ALA A 232 30.12 -9.58 -13.42
CA ALA A 232 29.75 -9.89 -14.81
C ALA A 232 29.56 -8.60 -15.62
N ALA A 233 28.81 -7.64 -15.10
CA ALA A 233 28.58 -6.34 -15.74
C ALA A 233 29.87 -5.53 -15.91
N GLN A 234 30.83 -5.62 -14.98
CA GLN A 234 32.15 -5.01 -15.09
C GLN A 234 33.04 -5.67 -16.16
N ARG A 235 33.02 -7.01 -16.26
CA ARG A 235 33.76 -7.75 -17.30
C ARG A 235 33.26 -7.42 -18.70
N GLU A 236 31.97 -7.16 -18.83
CA GLU A 236 31.32 -6.82 -20.09
C GLU A 236 31.35 -5.31 -20.41
N GLY A 237 31.98 -4.50 -19.55
CA GLY A 237 32.15 -3.06 -19.76
C GLY A 237 30.85 -2.26 -19.65
N VAL A 238 29.83 -2.81 -19.00
CA VAL A 238 28.55 -2.15 -18.69
C VAL A 238 28.69 -1.25 -17.46
N LEU A 239 29.45 -1.71 -16.46
CA LEU A 239 29.80 -0.96 -15.25
C LEU A 239 31.32 -0.71 -15.19
N ASP A 240 31.70 0.42 -14.60
CA ASP A 240 33.09 0.69 -14.24
C ASP A 240 33.47 -0.02 -12.92
N ARG A 241 34.73 0.15 -12.53
CA ARG A 241 35.30 -0.49 -11.32
C ARG A 241 34.62 0.00 -10.03
N ASP A 242 33.94 1.13 -10.06
CA ASP A 242 33.18 1.69 -8.93
C ASP A 242 31.67 1.35 -9.03
N ALA A 243 31.31 0.38 -9.89
CA ALA A 243 29.95 -0.04 -10.18
C ALA A 243 29.05 1.08 -10.75
N LYS A 244 29.64 2.08 -11.43
CA LYS A 244 28.89 3.14 -12.12
C LYS A 244 28.66 2.78 -13.59
N PRO A 245 27.52 3.14 -14.18
CA PRO A 245 27.23 2.88 -15.59
C PRO A 245 28.23 3.56 -16.54
N ILE A 246 28.83 2.80 -17.46
CA ILE A 246 29.68 3.32 -18.54
C ILE A 246 28.79 3.68 -19.74
N LEU A 247 28.38 4.95 -19.81
CA LEU A 247 27.43 5.46 -20.81
C LEU A 247 27.85 5.38 -22.31
N PRO A 248 29.14 5.35 -22.72
CA PRO A 248 29.46 5.37 -24.16
C PRO A 248 29.25 4.07 -24.95
N SER A 249 29.00 2.91 -24.33
CA SER A 249 28.97 1.60 -25.03
C SER A 249 27.58 0.96 -25.18
N LEU A 250 26.53 1.52 -24.57
CA LEU A 250 25.19 0.93 -24.60
C LEU A 250 24.42 1.39 -25.84
N GLU A 251 24.73 0.82 -27.00
CA GLU A 251 23.76 0.81 -28.10
C GLU A 251 22.48 0.12 -27.63
N ARG A 252 21.33 0.70 -27.97
CA ARG A 252 19.99 0.27 -27.50
C ARG A 252 19.71 -1.23 -27.76
N ARG A 253 20.38 -1.84 -28.75
CA ARG A 253 20.31 -3.29 -29.06
C ARG A 253 21.20 -4.15 -28.15
N GLY A 254 22.34 -3.63 -27.68
CA GLY A 254 23.25 -4.34 -26.78
C GLY A 254 22.68 -4.51 -25.38
N LEU A 255 22.04 -3.47 -24.84
CA LEU A 255 21.39 -3.51 -23.53
C LEU A 255 20.24 -4.54 -23.48
N VAL A 256 19.41 -4.57 -24.53
CA VAL A 256 18.28 -5.52 -24.64
C VAL A 256 18.79 -6.96 -24.75
N ASN A 257 19.79 -7.22 -25.61
CA ASN A 257 20.41 -8.54 -25.72
C ASN A 257 21.06 -9.01 -24.41
N TRP A 258 21.60 -8.10 -23.61
CA TRP A 258 22.19 -8.42 -22.31
C TRP A 258 21.13 -8.77 -21.27
N ILE A 259 20.06 -7.97 -21.20
CA ILE A 259 18.89 -8.21 -20.36
C ILE A 259 18.26 -9.57 -20.67
N GLU A 260 18.13 -9.92 -21.95
CA GLU A 260 17.59 -11.21 -22.39
C GLU A 260 18.48 -12.40 -22.02
N ARG A 261 19.81 -12.21 -21.92
CA ARG A 261 20.76 -13.27 -21.54
C ARG A 261 20.88 -13.47 -20.02
N HIS A 262 20.48 -12.47 -19.22
CA HIS A 262 20.65 -12.47 -17.77
C HIS A 262 19.36 -12.07 -17.01
N PRO A 263 18.22 -12.77 -17.21
CA PRO A 263 16.92 -12.37 -16.67
C PRO A 263 16.85 -12.39 -15.13
N VAL A 264 17.61 -13.27 -14.46
CA VAL A 264 17.67 -13.36 -12.99
C VAL A 264 18.38 -12.15 -12.38
N ILE A 265 19.46 -11.70 -13.02
CA ILE A 265 20.25 -10.53 -12.61
C ILE A 265 19.44 -9.24 -12.76
N VAL A 266 18.63 -9.13 -13.81
CA VAL A 266 17.72 -7.99 -14.02
C VAL A 266 16.59 -7.98 -12.98
N GLY A 267 16.13 -9.16 -12.54
CA GLY A 267 15.18 -9.29 -11.44
C GLY A 267 15.75 -8.84 -10.08
N LEU A 268 17.02 -9.14 -9.81
CA LEU A 268 17.71 -8.78 -8.55
C LEU A 268 18.19 -7.32 -8.52
N ILE A 269 18.68 -6.78 -9.64
CA ILE A 269 19.11 -5.38 -9.76
C ILE A 269 17.90 -4.48 -10.11
N GLY A 270 16.68 -5.03 -10.26
CA GLY A 270 15.47 -4.29 -10.65
C GLY A 270 15.24 -3.01 -9.84
N THR A 271 15.61 -2.98 -8.55
CA THR A 271 15.52 -1.79 -7.70
C THR A 271 16.59 -0.72 -7.99
N LEU A 272 17.77 -1.10 -8.51
CA LEU A 272 18.87 -0.18 -8.87
C LEU A 272 18.83 0.21 -10.35
N VAL A 273 18.44 -0.69 -11.25
CA VAL A 273 18.27 -0.39 -12.68
C VAL A 273 17.09 0.56 -12.90
N ILE A 274 15.99 0.45 -12.13
CA ILE A 274 14.86 1.40 -12.22
C ILE A 274 15.30 2.82 -11.81
N ALA A 275 16.20 2.97 -10.84
CA ALA A 275 16.77 4.27 -10.47
C ALA A 275 17.64 4.87 -11.60
N ALA A 276 18.40 4.05 -12.32
CA ALA A 276 19.20 4.47 -13.47
C ALA A 276 18.35 4.75 -14.73
N LEU A 277 17.29 3.98 -14.96
CA LEU A 277 16.36 4.17 -16.09
C LEU A 277 15.45 5.39 -15.86
N GLY A 278 15.04 5.68 -14.63
CA GLY A 278 14.32 6.91 -14.29
C GLY A 278 15.12 8.19 -14.59
N TRP A 279 16.44 8.13 -14.53
CA TRP A 279 17.34 9.22 -14.90
C TRP A 279 17.58 9.29 -16.43
N LEU A 280 17.60 8.16 -17.13
CA LEU A 280 17.82 8.08 -18.58
C LEU A 280 16.58 8.42 -19.43
N PHE A 281 15.37 8.20 -18.91
CA PHE A 281 14.10 8.46 -19.63
C PHE A 281 13.34 9.69 -19.12
N GLY A 282 13.90 10.42 -18.16
CA GLY A 282 13.35 11.67 -17.64
C GLY A 282 13.94 12.92 -18.30
N ARG A 283 13.63 13.14 -19.58
CA ARG A 283 13.59 14.46 -20.24
C ARG A 283 12.49 14.49 -21.29
#